data_AF-A0A2K3KKD3-F1
#
_entry.id   AF-A0A2K3KKD3-F1
#
_cell.length_a   1.000
_cell.length_b   1.000
_cell.length_c   1.000
_cell.angle_alpha   90.00
_cell.angle_beta   90.00
_cell.angle_gamma   90.00
#
_symmetry.space_group_name_H-M   'P 1'
#
loop_
_entity.id
_entity.type
_entity.pdbx_description
1 polymer ?
#
loop_
_entity_poly.entity_id
_entity_poly.type
_entity_poly.pdbx_seq_one_letter_code
_entity_poly.pdbx_strand_id
1 'polypeptide(L)' 'MSALTGWRWPQLEVHEGEAIALWNAMVWIISMGLHNVQFETDSKTLVDAIKARSAGVSEFGIIVSNI' A
#
# COMPACT_ATOMS: atom_id res chain seq x y z
N MET A 1 11.37 -0.66 -32.04
CA MET A 1 10.65 -0.05 -30.90
C MET A 1 11.27 -0.64 -29.64
N SER A 2 12.14 0.10 -28.96
CA SER A 2 12.77 -0.36 -27.71
C SER A 2 11.95 0.15 -26.53
N ALA A 3 11.65 -0.71 -25.55
CA ALA A 3 10.97 -0.28 -24.34
C ALA A 3 11.90 0.70 -23.58
N LEU A 4 11.43 1.94 -23.39
CA LEU A 4 12.14 3.00 -22.67
C LEU A 4 12.04 2.84 -21.14
N THR A 5 12.25 1.63 -20.63
CA THR A 5 12.25 1.39 -19.18
C THR A 5 13.68 1.43 -18.66
N GLY A 6 14.18 2.63 -18.39
CA GLY A 6 15.40 2.79 -17.61
C GLY A 6 15.12 2.49 -16.13
N TRP A 7 16.07 1.84 -15.46
CA TRP A 7 16.04 1.69 -14.01
C TRP A 7 15.99 3.07 -13.35
N ARG A 8 14.98 3.30 -12.52
CA ARG A 8 14.86 4.50 -11.68
C ARG A 8 15.06 4.09 -10.23
N TRP A 9 15.80 4.89 -9.49
CA TRP A 9 15.89 4.75 -8.04
C TRP A 9 14.50 5.01 -7.44
N PRO A 10 13.90 4.01 -6.77
CA PRO A 10 12.61 4.21 -6.14
C PRO A 10 12.77 5.19 -4.98
N GLN A 11 11.79 6.08 -4.81
CA GLN A 11 11.77 7.04 -3.69
C GLN A 11 11.29 6.40 -2.38
N LEU A 12 10.67 5.21 -2.47
CA LEU A 12 10.09 4.45 -1.39
C LEU A 12 10.56 3.00 -1.48
N GLU A 13 10.66 2.33 -0.35
CA GLU A 13 10.79 0.88 -0.36
C GLU A 13 9.53 0.24 -0.95
N VAL A 14 9.68 -0.94 -1.55
CA VAL A 14 8.58 -1.62 -2.27
C VAL A 14 7.34 -1.76 -1.38
N HIS A 15 7.53 -2.21 -0.14
CA HIS A 15 6.46 -2.43 0.83
C HIS A 15 5.78 -1.13 1.31
N GLU A 16 6.53 -0.02 1.39
CA GLU A 16 5.97 1.30 1.69
C GLU A 16 5.11 1.81 0.53
N GLY A 17 5.59 1.66 -0.70
CA GLY A 17 4.84 1.99 -1.90
C GLY A 17 3.54 1.20 -2.04
N GLU A 18 3.58 -0.10 -1.76
CA GLU A 18 2.40 -0.98 -1.75
C GLU A 18 1.39 -0.56 -0.67
N ALA A 19 1.85 -0.26 0.54
CA ALA A 19 0.99 0.19 1.63
C ALA A 19 0.32 1.54 1.30
N ILE A 20 1.08 2.50 0.77
CA ILE A 20 0.57 3.81 0.34
C ILE A 20 -0.45 3.64 -0.79
N ALA A 21 -0.18 2.78 -1.76
CA ALA A 21 -1.10 2.52 -2.87
C ALA A 21 -2.45 1.98 -2.37
N LEU A 22 -2.43 1.00 -1.45
CA LEU A 22 -3.65 0.46 -0.86
C LEU A 22 -4.41 1.51 -0.03
N TRP A 23 -3.71 2.26 0.82
CA TRP A 23 -4.32 3.31 1.63
C TRP A 23 -4.99 4.39 0.77
N ASN A 24 -4.32 4.87 -0.27
CA ASN A 24 -4.88 5.84 -1.22
C ASN A 24 -6.11 5.27 -1.96
N ALA A 25 -6.07 4.00 -2.36
CA ALA A 25 -7.22 3.35 -2.98
C ALA A 25 -8.43 3.30 -2.03
N MET A 26 -8.21 3.02 -0.74
CA MET A 26 -9.27 3.04 0.28
C MET A 26 -9.83 4.43 0.49
N VAL A 27 -8.98 5.46 0.64
CA VAL A 27 -9.41 6.87 0.77
C VAL A 27 -10.25 7.27 -0.44
N TRP A 28 -9.82 6.90 -1.65
CA TRP A 28 -10.55 7.21 -2.88
C TRP A 28 -11.93 6.53 -2.92
N ILE A 29 -12.01 5.24 -2.60
CA ILE A 29 -13.27 4.49 -2.55
C ILE A 29 -14.24 5.07 -1.50
N ILE A 30 -13.73 5.43 -0.32
CA ILE A 30 -14.52 6.11 0.73
C ILE A 30 -15.03 7.46 0.23
N SER A 31 -14.20 8.24 -0.49
CA SER A 31 -14.61 9.54 -1.05
C SER A 31 -15.72 9.42 -2.09
N MET A 32 -15.85 8.26 -2.74
CA MET A 32 -16.95 7.96 -3.67
C MET A 32 -18.24 7.49 -2.96
N GLY A 33 -18.25 7.38 -1.63
CA GLY A 33 -19.39 6.88 -0.87
C GLY A 33 -19.63 5.37 -1.05
N LEU A 34 -18.64 4.63 -1.52
CA LEU A 34 -18.73 3.19 -1.67
C LEU A 34 -18.38 2.51 -0.35
N HIS A 35 -19.19 1.53 0.02
CA HIS A 35 -19.05 0.74 1.24
C HIS A 35 -18.98 -0.76 0.90
N ASN A 36 -18.43 -1.56 1.81
CA ASN A 36 -18.26 -3.01 1.65
C ASN A 36 -17.47 -3.40 0.39
N VAL A 37 -16.32 -2.75 0.17
CA VAL A 37 -15.42 -3.04 -0.95
C VAL A 37 -14.32 -4.01 -0.49
N GLN A 38 -14.08 -5.04 -1.30
CA GLN A 38 -12.95 -5.96 -1.13
C GLN A 38 -11.73 -5.40 -1.86
N PHE A 39 -10.67 -5.12 -1.12
CA PHE A 39 -9.37 -4.76 -1.67
C PHE A 39 -8.47 -5.99 -1.73
N GLU A 40 -7.78 -6.15 -2.84
CA GLU A 40 -6.84 -7.24 -3.07
C GLU A 40 -5.45 -6.67 -3.33
N THR A 41 -4.44 -7.30 -2.77
CA THR A 41 -3.02 -6.96 -2.97
C THR A 41 -2.23 -8.25 -3.12
N ASP A 42 -1.21 -8.22 -3.97
CA ASP A 42 -0.23 -9.29 -4.15
C ASP A 42 0.87 -9.28 -3.07
N SER A 43 0.91 -8.24 -2.24
CA SER A 43 1.89 -8.10 -1.17
C SER A 43 1.54 -8.91 0.07
N LYS A 44 2.13 -10.11 0.18
CA LYS A 44 2.00 -10.95 1.38
C LYS A 44 2.49 -10.22 2.65
N THR A 45 3.56 -9.45 2.55
CA THR A 45 4.11 -8.66 3.66
C THR A 45 3.09 -7.67 4.20
N LEU A 46 2.42 -6.93 3.31
CA LEU A 46 1.37 -5.98 3.67
C LEU A 46 0.18 -6.68 4.33
N VAL A 47 -0.29 -7.78 3.73
CA VAL A 47 -1.40 -8.57 4.29
C VAL A 47 -1.09 -9.09 5.69
N ASP A 48 0.12 -9.63 5.90
CA ASP A 48 0.54 -10.14 7.19
C ASP A 48 0.65 -9.00 8.23
N ALA A 49 1.16 -7.83 7.84
CA ALA A 49 1.27 -6.66 8.71
C ALA A 49 -0.11 -6.11 9.15
N ILE A 50 -1.06 -5.98 8.23
CA ILE A 50 -2.44 -5.57 8.52
C ILE A 50 -3.09 -6.56 9.49
N LYS A 51 -2.97 -7.87 9.23
CA LYS A 51 -3.54 -8.92 10.08
C LYS A 51 -2.92 -8.95 11.47
N ALA A 52 -1.62 -8.69 11.58
CA ALA A 52 -0.93 -8.64 12.85
C ALA A 52 -1.31 -7.41 13.71
N ARG A 53 -1.95 -6.39 13.11
CA ARG A 53 -2.19 -5.07 13.75
C ARG A 53 -0.90 -4.47 14.33
N SER A 54 0.24 -4.79 13.73
CA SER A 54 1.54 -4.39 14.24
C SER A 54 1.87 -3.00 13.73
N ALA A 55 1.54 -1.97 14.51
CA ALA A 55 2.03 -0.62 14.31
C ALA A 55 3.49 -0.53 14.78
N GLY A 56 4.43 -0.92 13.91
CA GLY A 56 5.85 -0.64 14.12
C GLY A 56 6.13 0.86 14.02
N VAL A 57 7.27 1.31 14.53
CA VAL A 57 7.72 2.72 14.42
C VAL A 57 8.38 3.04 13.07
N SER A 58 8.41 2.09 12.13
CA SER A 58 8.88 2.33 10.76
C SER A 58 7.84 3.08 9.94
N GLU A 59 8.25 3.74 8.86
CA GLU A 59 7.35 4.44 7.93
C GLU A 59 6.27 3.50 7.40
N PHE A 60 6.66 2.30 6.95
CA PHE A 60 5.71 1.23 6.63
C PHE A 60 4.71 0.93 7.75
N GLY A 61 5.17 0.75 8.99
CA GLY A 61 4.31 0.44 10.13
C GLY A 61 3.30 1.55 10.42
N ILE A 62 3.71 2.80 10.27
CA ILE A 62 2.85 3.97 10.40
C ILE A 62 1.79 3.98 9.28
N ILE A 63 2.16 3.71 8.03
CA ILE A 63 1.20 3.66 6.91
C ILE A 63 0.18 2.53 7.15
N VAL A 64 0.66 1.33 7.50
CA VAL A 64 -0.21 0.18 7.79
C VAL A 64 -1.17 0.46 8.94
N SER A 65 -0.78 1.27 9.94
CA SER A 65 -1.68 1.65 11.03
C SER A 65 -2.86 2.54 10.61
N ASN A 66 -2.81 3.14 9.42
CA ASN A 66 -3.89 3.94 8.84
C ASN A 66 -4.82 3.13 7.90
N ILE A 67 -4.56 1.83 7.74
CA ILE A 67 -5.36 0.87 6.96
C ILE A 67 -6.28 0.09 7.90
#